data_AF-A0A532CV78-F1
#
_entry.id   AF-A0A532CV78-F1
#
_cell.length_a   1.000
_cell.length_b   1.000
_cell.length_c   1.000
_cell.angle_alpha   90.00
_cell.angle_beta   90.00
_cell.angle_gamma   90.00
#
_symmetry.space_group_name_H-M   'P 1'
#
loop_
_entity.id
_entity.type
_entity.pdbx_description
1 polymer ?
#
loop_
_entity_poly.entity_id
_entity_poly.type
_entity_poly.pdbx_seq_one_letter_code
_entity_poly.pdbx_strand_id
1 'polypeptide(L)'
;MLDGVSASADDEILLFICSENGDRRTAINMQNRYRTLVVALFLLVSLVGCGAMHASQCGDDGRTAMQELLYFGTDTPSGHVTLEEWTQFLSETVTPRFPEGLSTWPASGQWRLASGQIIREPSYVLSLVHPDDPVPNKAVQDIIASYKTRFQQEAVLRITSHTCMSF
;
A
#
# COMPACT_ATOMS: atom_id res chain seq x y z
N MET A 1 -36.35 98.33 5.52
CA MET A 1 -37.16 97.09 5.62
C MET A 1 -36.16 95.95 5.64
N LEU A 2 -35.44 95.78 6.75
CA LEU A 2 -35.80 95.03 7.96
C LEU A 2 -35.92 93.52 7.73
N ASP A 3 -34.94 92.84 8.33
CA ASP A 3 -35.01 91.61 9.12
C ASP A 3 -35.09 90.24 8.44
N GLY A 4 -34.01 89.47 8.65
CA GLY A 4 -34.10 88.23 9.43
C GLY A 4 -34.25 86.91 8.68
N VAL A 5 -34.14 85.83 9.47
CA VAL A 5 -34.24 84.39 9.14
C VAL A 5 -32.88 83.80 8.71
N SER A 6 -32.04 83.36 9.65
CA SER A 6 -32.12 82.19 10.56
C SER A 6 -31.87 80.85 9.88
N ALA A 7 -30.92 80.11 10.46
CA ALA A 7 -30.47 78.77 10.12
C ALA A 7 -31.61 77.75 9.88
N SER A 8 -31.39 76.81 8.96
CA SER A 8 -32.26 75.66 8.73
C SER A 8 -31.43 74.39 8.49
N ALA A 9 -31.29 73.62 9.57
CA ALA A 9 -31.57 72.18 9.69
C ALA A 9 -31.15 71.14 8.62
N ASP A 10 -30.06 71.29 7.88
CA ASP A 10 -29.64 70.27 6.89
C ASP A 10 -28.39 69.43 7.26
N ASP A 11 -27.69 69.71 8.37
CA ASP A 11 -26.41 69.06 8.68
C ASP A 11 -26.47 67.85 9.65
N GLU A 12 -27.60 67.55 10.29
CA GLU A 12 -27.66 66.48 11.31
C GLU A 12 -28.12 65.11 10.79
N ILE A 13 -28.78 65.04 9.62
CA ILE A 13 -29.29 63.78 9.05
C ILE A 13 -28.20 63.01 8.29
N LEU A 14 -27.22 63.70 7.70
CA LEU A 14 -26.14 63.08 6.93
C LEU A 14 -25.07 62.40 7.81
N LEU A 15 -24.93 62.82 9.07
CA LEU A 15 -24.00 62.22 10.03
C LEU A 15 -24.50 60.88 10.60
N PHE A 16 -25.82 60.69 10.73
CA PHE A 16 -26.38 59.41 11.22
C PHE A 16 -26.25 58.28 10.19
N ILE A 17 -26.45 58.56 8.90
CA ILE A 17 -26.42 57.52 7.84
C ILE A 17 -24.98 57.02 7.56
N CYS A 18 -23.96 57.85 7.80
CA CYS A 18 -22.55 57.42 7.66
C CYS A 18 -22.07 56.55 8.84
N SER A 19 -22.62 56.74 10.05
CA SER A 19 -22.25 55.94 11.23
C SER A 19 -22.83 54.52 11.18
N GLU A 20 -24.08 54.36 10.73
CA GLU A 20 -24.77 53.05 10.74
C GLU A 20 -24.38 52.14 9.55
N ASN A 21 -23.97 52.74 8.42
CA ASN A 21 -23.49 51.99 7.25
C ASN A 21 -22.02 51.53 7.39
N GLY A 22 -21.21 52.24 8.17
CA GLY A 22 -19.82 51.84 8.47
C GLY A 22 -19.77 50.54 9.28
N ASP A 23 -20.62 50.44 10.30
CA ASP A 23 -20.61 49.35 11.29
C ASP A 23 -21.22 48.03 10.77
N ARG A 24 -22.28 48.12 9.95
CA ARG A 24 -22.82 46.92 9.26
C ARG A 24 -21.88 46.37 8.20
N ARG A 25 -21.15 47.23 7.47
CA ARG A 25 -20.18 46.79 6.44
C ARG A 25 -18.95 46.14 7.08
N THR A 26 -18.45 46.65 8.19
CA THR A 26 -17.36 46.02 8.97
C THR A 26 -17.81 44.71 9.60
N ALA A 27 -19.03 44.63 10.17
CA ALA A 27 -19.57 43.41 10.75
C ALA A 27 -19.81 42.30 9.71
N ILE A 28 -20.39 42.62 8.55
CA ILE A 28 -20.58 41.66 7.45
C ILE A 28 -19.24 41.20 6.88
N ASN A 29 -18.27 42.10 6.73
CA ASN A 29 -16.91 41.74 6.30
C ASN A 29 -16.18 40.89 7.34
N MET A 30 -16.38 41.14 8.64
CA MET A 30 -15.80 40.35 9.73
C MET A 30 -16.42 38.96 9.82
N GLN A 31 -17.74 38.85 9.65
CA GLN A 31 -18.47 37.58 9.64
C GLN A 31 -18.14 36.73 8.40
N ASN A 32 -17.96 37.36 7.23
CA ASN A 32 -17.49 36.67 6.03
C ASN A 32 -16.03 36.22 6.15
N ARG A 33 -15.14 37.04 6.73
CA ARG A 33 -13.75 36.63 7.02
C ARG A 33 -13.71 35.46 8.00
N TYR A 34 -14.54 35.46 9.03
CA TYR A 34 -14.66 34.35 9.98
C TYR A 34 -15.19 33.07 9.31
N ARG A 35 -16.24 33.17 8.47
CA ARG A 35 -16.76 32.03 7.69
C ARG A 35 -15.72 31.46 6.74
N THR A 36 -14.99 32.32 6.01
CA THR A 36 -13.92 31.87 5.11
C THR A 36 -12.77 31.22 5.88
N LEU A 37 -12.37 31.76 7.04
CA LEU A 37 -11.34 31.15 7.89
C LEU A 37 -11.78 29.81 8.48
N VAL A 38 -13.04 29.68 8.93
CA VAL A 38 -13.59 28.42 9.45
C VAL A 38 -13.70 27.36 8.37
N VAL A 39 -14.15 27.71 7.16
CA VAL A 39 -14.21 26.77 6.01
C VAL A 39 -12.81 26.35 5.57
N ALA A 40 -11.86 27.29 5.50
CA ALA A 40 -10.47 26.97 5.16
C ALA A 40 -9.82 26.06 6.21
N LEU A 41 -10.07 26.31 7.50
CA LEU A 41 -9.58 25.46 8.59
C LEU A 41 -10.20 24.05 8.53
N PHE A 42 -11.51 23.93 8.29
CA PHE A 42 -12.18 22.64 8.12
C PHE A 42 -11.65 21.85 6.91
N LEU A 43 -11.38 22.53 5.78
CA LEU A 43 -10.77 21.93 4.60
C LEU A 43 -9.33 21.49 4.85
N LEU A 44 -8.54 22.25 5.62
CA LEU A 44 -7.18 21.84 5.98
C LEU A 44 -7.17 20.61 6.90
N VAL A 45 -8.13 20.49 7.81
CA VAL A 45 -8.24 19.33 8.72
C VAL A 45 -8.67 18.05 7.99
N SER A 46 -9.52 18.14 6.95
CA SER A 46 -9.99 16.97 6.21
C SER A 46 -8.94 16.33 5.28
N LEU A 47 -7.83 17.02 4.96
CA LEU A 47 -6.72 16.45 4.18
C LEU A 47 -5.75 15.58 4.99
N VAL A 48 -5.86 15.52 6.33
CA VAL A 48 -4.91 14.79 7.19
C VAL A 48 -5.31 13.32 7.41
N GLY A 49 -6.47 12.89 6.94
CA GLY A 49 -7.12 11.64 7.37
C GLY A 49 -7.15 10.48 6.38
N CYS A 50 -6.07 10.11 5.71
CA CYS A 50 -6.04 8.86 4.90
C CYS A 50 -4.68 8.15 4.79
N GLY A 51 -3.74 8.37 5.73
CA GLY A 51 -2.44 7.70 5.75
C GLY A 51 -2.25 6.64 6.83
N ALA A 52 -3.07 6.65 7.89
CA ALA A 52 -2.92 5.77 9.06
C ALA A 52 -3.78 4.50 8.98
N MET A 53 -4.28 4.15 7.80
CA MET A 53 -5.11 2.98 7.62
C MET A 53 -4.24 1.75 7.32
N HIS A 54 -4.00 0.97 8.39
CA HIS A 54 -3.63 -0.45 8.38
C HIS A 54 -2.17 -0.82 8.08
N ALA A 55 -1.25 -0.43 8.97
CA ALA A 55 -0.26 -1.41 9.39
C ALA A 55 -0.99 -2.34 10.36
N SER A 56 -1.43 -3.51 9.88
CA SER A 56 -1.93 -4.58 10.74
C SER A 56 -0.82 -4.91 11.74
N GLN A 57 -0.91 -4.34 12.94
CA GLN A 57 -0.03 -4.72 14.04
C GLN A 57 -0.40 -6.15 14.37
N CYS A 58 0.58 -7.03 14.24
CA CYS A 58 0.43 -8.40 14.69
C CYS A 58 0.01 -8.42 16.17
N GLY A 59 -0.62 -9.51 16.63
CA GLY A 59 -1.01 -9.68 18.04
C GLY A 59 0.20 -9.54 18.98
N ASP A 60 -0.04 -9.51 20.29
CA ASP A 60 0.96 -9.18 21.32
C ASP A 60 2.26 -10.04 21.25
N ASP A 61 2.19 -11.25 20.71
CA ASP A 61 3.29 -12.21 20.53
C ASP A 61 3.76 -12.35 19.06
N GLY A 62 3.08 -11.68 18.13
CA GLY A 62 3.32 -11.79 16.69
C GLY A 62 4.24 -10.71 16.16
N ARG A 63 5.05 -11.07 15.17
CA ARG A 63 5.86 -10.12 14.39
C ARG A 63 5.47 -10.14 12.92
N THR A 64 5.58 -8.99 12.26
CA THR A 64 5.36 -8.87 10.82
C THR A 64 6.42 -9.68 10.07
N ALA A 65 6.00 -10.42 9.05
CA ALA A 65 6.86 -11.24 8.21
C ALA A 65 6.35 -11.30 6.77
N MET A 66 7.21 -11.79 5.89
CA MET A 66 6.88 -12.20 4.53
C MET A 66 6.61 -13.70 4.50
N GLN A 67 5.46 -14.09 3.97
CA GLN A 67 5.24 -15.45 3.50
C GLN A 67 5.41 -15.50 1.98
N GLU A 68 6.11 -16.53 1.54
CA GLU A 68 6.32 -16.80 0.12
C GLU A 68 5.92 -18.22 -0.25
N LEU A 69 5.20 -18.34 -1.37
CA LEU A 69 4.94 -19.61 -2.04
C LEU A 69 5.61 -19.58 -3.41
N LEU A 70 6.52 -20.52 -3.64
CA LEU A 70 7.22 -20.70 -4.91
C LEU A 70 6.74 -22.00 -5.55
N TYR A 71 6.27 -21.94 -6.79
CA TYR A 71 5.80 -23.09 -7.54
C TYR A 71 6.81 -23.43 -8.64
N PHE A 72 7.43 -24.58 -8.48
CA PHE A 72 8.47 -25.10 -9.35
C PHE A 72 7.88 -26.17 -10.26
N GLY A 73 7.74 -25.86 -11.55
CA GLY A 73 7.45 -26.86 -12.57
C GLY A 73 8.54 -27.94 -12.63
N THR A 74 8.15 -29.18 -12.90
CA THR A 74 9.09 -30.30 -13.00
C THR A 74 9.37 -30.71 -14.43
N ASP A 75 8.64 -30.22 -15.42
CA ASP A 75 8.79 -30.66 -16.81
C ASP A 75 9.94 -29.89 -17.45
N THR A 76 10.97 -30.62 -17.87
CA THR A 76 12.20 -30.07 -18.46
C THR A 76 12.40 -30.62 -19.87
N PRO A 77 13.24 -30.00 -20.71
CA PRO A 77 13.59 -30.56 -22.02
C PRO A 77 14.21 -31.96 -21.95
N SER A 78 14.84 -32.32 -20.82
CA SER A 78 15.50 -33.60 -20.57
C SER A 78 14.62 -34.67 -19.90
N GLY A 79 13.36 -34.37 -19.60
CA GLY A 79 12.46 -35.25 -18.83
C GLY A 79 11.84 -34.49 -17.66
N HIS A 80 11.76 -35.13 -16.49
CA HIS A 80 11.16 -34.52 -15.31
C HIS A 80 12.17 -34.41 -14.17
N VAL A 81 12.08 -33.34 -13.37
CA VAL A 81 12.83 -33.22 -12.12
C VAL A 81 12.42 -34.36 -11.18
N THR A 82 13.38 -35.20 -10.85
CA THR A 82 13.18 -36.34 -9.96
C THR A 82 13.11 -35.91 -8.50
N LEU A 83 12.59 -36.78 -7.63
CA LEU A 83 12.58 -36.54 -6.18
C LEU A 83 14.01 -36.36 -5.62
N GLU A 84 14.98 -37.09 -6.16
CA GLU A 84 16.38 -37.00 -5.72
C GLU A 84 17.00 -35.66 -6.12
N GLU A 85 16.79 -35.22 -7.36
CA GLU A 85 17.23 -33.90 -7.83
C GLU A 85 16.55 -32.75 -7.06
N TRP A 86 15.25 -32.89 -6.76
CA TRP A 86 14.52 -31.93 -5.93
C TRP A 86 15.13 -31.86 -4.52
N THR A 87 15.36 -33.01 -3.90
CA THR A 87 15.96 -33.09 -2.55
C THR A 87 17.37 -32.49 -2.52
N GLN A 88 18.16 -32.76 -3.56
CA GLN A 88 19.49 -32.19 -3.71
C GLN A 88 19.44 -30.67 -3.94
N PHE A 89 18.50 -30.18 -4.75
CA PHE A 89 18.29 -28.74 -4.93
C PHE A 89 17.95 -28.05 -3.60
N LEU A 90 17.07 -28.65 -2.80
CA LEU A 90 16.76 -28.13 -1.47
C LEU A 90 18.00 -28.07 -0.58
N SER A 91 18.75 -29.17 -0.48
CA SER A 91 19.90 -29.25 0.43
C SER A 91 21.06 -28.34 0.03
N GLU A 92 21.35 -28.21 -1.27
CA GLU A 92 22.48 -27.44 -1.78
C GLU A 92 22.16 -25.95 -1.97
N THR A 93 20.90 -25.62 -2.28
CA THR A 93 20.53 -24.25 -2.71
C THR A 93 19.61 -23.57 -1.72
N VAL A 94 18.56 -24.24 -1.24
CA VAL A 94 17.51 -23.60 -0.45
C VAL A 94 17.87 -23.56 1.03
N THR A 95 18.16 -24.71 1.63
CA THR A 95 18.43 -24.84 3.08
C THR A 95 19.58 -23.95 3.56
N PRO A 96 20.71 -23.79 2.84
CA PRO A 96 21.78 -22.89 3.28
C PRO A 96 21.36 -21.40 3.33
N ARG A 97 20.33 -21.02 2.57
CA ARG A 97 19.77 -19.64 2.55
C ARG A 97 18.64 -19.44 3.56
N PHE A 98 17.95 -20.52 3.93
CA PHE A 98 16.83 -20.53 4.88
C PHE A 98 17.04 -21.60 5.96
N PRO A 99 18.07 -21.45 6.82
CA PRO A 99 18.42 -22.48 7.82
C PRO A 99 17.38 -22.63 8.93
N GLU A 100 16.59 -21.60 9.19
CA GLU A 100 15.54 -21.58 10.22
C GLU A 100 14.37 -22.51 9.90
N GLY A 101 14.20 -22.89 8.62
CA GLY A 101 13.18 -23.85 8.21
C GLY A 101 12.47 -23.48 6.90
N LEU A 102 11.84 -24.50 6.33
CA LEU A 102 11.03 -24.41 5.12
C LEU A 102 10.03 -25.58 5.11
N SER A 103 8.98 -25.46 4.30
CA SER A 103 8.06 -26.55 4.02
C SER A 103 7.93 -26.75 2.52
N THR A 104 7.82 -27.99 2.07
CA THR A 104 7.58 -28.30 0.66
C THR A 104 6.63 -29.47 0.49
N TRP A 105 5.84 -29.45 -0.60
CA TRP A 105 4.91 -30.52 -0.95
C TRP A 105 4.74 -30.60 -2.47
N PRO A 106 4.39 -31.79 -3.01
CA PRO A 106 4.04 -31.93 -4.42
C PRO A 106 2.70 -31.24 -4.71
N ALA A 107 2.58 -30.71 -5.92
CA ALA A 107 1.37 -30.11 -6.47
C ALA A 107 1.20 -30.50 -7.94
N SER A 108 0.04 -30.19 -8.51
CA SER A 108 -0.21 -30.29 -9.94
C SER A 108 -0.80 -28.97 -10.42
N GLY A 109 -0.05 -28.29 -11.28
CA GLY A 109 -0.49 -27.08 -11.95
C GLY A 109 -1.38 -27.43 -13.15
N GLN A 110 -2.35 -26.56 -13.43
CA GLN A 110 -3.08 -26.59 -14.70
C GLN A 110 -3.21 -25.17 -15.22
N TRP A 111 -2.79 -24.94 -16.47
CA TRP A 111 -2.89 -23.63 -17.10
C TRP A 111 -3.30 -23.75 -18.55
N ARG A 112 -4.03 -22.73 -18.99
CA ARG A 112 -4.51 -22.62 -20.37
C ARG A 112 -3.50 -21.82 -21.18
N LEU A 113 -2.91 -22.45 -22.19
CA LEU A 113 -2.08 -21.76 -23.18
C LEU A 113 -2.91 -20.79 -24.02
N ALA A 114 -2.23 -19.89 -24.73
CA ALA A 114 -2.87 -18.98 -25.69
C ALA A 114 -3.66 -19.72 -26.79
N SER A 115 -3.25 -20.95 -27.13
CA SER A 115 -3.97 -21.85 -28.05
C SER A 115 -5.30 -22.39 -27.50
N GLY A 116 -5.60 -22.17 -26.21
CA GLY A 116 -6.76 -22.74 -25.51
C GLY A 116 -6.51 -24.13 -24.92
N GLN A 117 -5.35 -24.76 -25.21
CA GLN A 117 -4.98 -26.04 -24.63
C GLN A 117 -4.72 -25.90 -23.13
N ILE A 118 -5.29 -26.80 -22.32
CA ILE A 118 -4.94 -26.95 -20.90
C ILE A 118 -3.75 -27.88 -20.81
N ILE A 119 -2.64 -27.38 -20.27
CA ILE A 119 -1.49 -28.18 -19.90
C ILE A 119 -1.57 -28.48 -18.41
N ARG A 120 -1.15 -29.69 -18.06
CA ARG A 120 -1.00 -30.14 -16.67
C ARG A 120 0.46 -30.44 -16.45
N GLU A 121 1.03 -29.85 -15.42
CA GLU A 121 2.43 -30.05 -15.09
C GLU A 121 2.54 -30.44 -13.60
N PRO A 122 3.25 -31.53 -13.26
CA PRO A 122 3.63 -31.80 -11.88
C PRO A 122 4.53 -30.67 -11.37
N SER A 123 4.41 -30.35 -10.09
CA SER A 123 5.16 -29.24 -9.50
C SER A 123 5.54 -29.54 -8.07
N TYR A 124 6.53 -28.82 -7.56
CA TYR A 124 6.75 -28.69 -6.12
C TYR A 124 6.39 -27.28 -5.67
N VAL A 125 5.74 -27.17 -4.51
CA VAL A 125 5.56 -25.90 -3.82
C VAL A 125 6.58 -25.82 -2.69
N LEU A 126 7.27 -24.69 -2.59
CA LEU A 126 8.12 -24.33 -1.46
C LEU A 126 7.46 -23.17 -0.73
N SER A 127 7.22 -23.34 0.56
CA SER A 127 6.73 -22.32 1.47
C SER A 127 7.85 -21.82 2.36
N LEU A 128 8.08 -20.51 2.33
CA LEU A 128 9.05 -19.83 3.17
C LEU A 128 8.33 -18.76 3.99
N VAL A 129 8.80 -18.56 5.23
CA VAL A 129 8.41 -17.43 6.07
C VAL A 129 9.68 -16.79 6.59
N HIS A 130 9.85 -15.48 6.36
CA HIS A 130 11.06 -14.76 6.76
C HIS A 130 10.75 -13.30 7.12
N PRO A 131 11.64 -12.58 7.83
CA PRO A 131 11.51 -11.14 8.04
C PRO A 131 11.38 -10.38 6.72
N ASP A 132 10.65 -9.26 6.73
CA ASP A 132 10.52 -8.38 5.55
C ASP A 132 11.78 -7.53 5.34
N ASP A 133 12.87 -8.21 4.95
CA ASP A 133 14.20 -7.64 4.78
C ASP A 133 14.72 -7.85 3.35
N PRO A 134 15.62 -6.98 2.84
CA PRO A 134 16.19 -7.14 1.50
C PRO A 134 17.00 -8.42 1.30
N VAL A 135 17.65 -8.93 2.36
CA VAL A 135 18.53 -10.11 2.29
C VAL A 135 17.77 -11.41 1.96
N PRO A 136 16.75 -11.83 2.73
CA PRO A 136 15.97 -13.03 2.38
C PRO A 136 15.23 -12.85 1.05
N ASN A 137 14.74 -11.65 0.74
CA ASN A 137 14.13 -11.34 -0.55
C ASN A 137 15.08 -11.61 -1.74
N LYS A 138 16.34 -11.21 -1.62
CA LYS A 138 17.37 -11.50 -2.63
C LYS A 138 17.69 -13.01 -2.68
N ALA A 139 17.73 -13.68 -1.53
CA ALA A 139 17.96 -15.11 -1.47
C ALA A 139 16.88 -15.92 -2.21
N VAL A 140 15.60 -15.52 -2.10
CA VAL A 140 14.51 -16.14 -2.88
C VAL A 140 14.72 -15.94 -4.38
N GLN A 141 15.10 -14.73 -4.82
CA GLN A 141 15.38 -14.48 -6.24
C GLN A 141 16.54 -15.35 -6.75
N ASP A 142 17.57 -15.57 -5.94
CA ASP A 142 18.70 -16.43 -6.29
C ASP A 142 18.31 -17.91 -6.37
N ILE A 143 17.43 -18.37 -5.48
CA ILE A 143 16.85 -19.73 -5.55
C ILE A 143 16.08 -19.90 -6.86
N ILE A 144 15.23 -18.94 -7.22
CA ILE A 144 14.46 -18.96 -8.47
C ILE A 144 15.40 -19.00 -9.68
N ALA A 145 16.40 -18.11 -9.71
CA ALA A 145 17.37 -18.07 -10.80
C ALA A 145 18.15 -19.39 -10.92
N SER A 146 18.61 -19.93 -9.79
CA SER A 146 19.34 -21.19 -9.74
C SER A 146 18.49 -22.36 -10.25
N TYR A 147 17.21 -22.44 -9.88
CA TYR A 147 16.32 -23.50 -10.37
C TYR A 147 16.11 -23.39 -11.87
N LYS A 148 15.84 -22.18 -12.37
CA LYS A 148 15.68 -21.91 -13.81
C LYS A 148 16.90 -22.32 -14.61
N THR A 149 18.09 -22.00 -14.13
CA THR A 149 19.34 -22.40 -14.78
C THR A 149 19.57 -23.92 -14.71
N ARG A 150 19.40 -24.53 -13.53
CA ARG A 150 19.67 -25.96 -13.31
C ARG A 150 18.74 -26.87 -14.11
N PHE A 151 17.46 -26.53 -14.18
CA PHE A 151 16.42 -27.37 -14.78
C PHE A 151 15.82 -26.79 -16.07
N GLN A 152 16.44 -25.73 -16.62
CA GLN A 152 16.05 -25.09 -17.88
C GLN A 152 14.58 -24.62 -17.89
N GLN A 153 14.10 -24.11 -16.75
CA GLN A 153 12.74 -23.60 -16.62
C GLN A 153 12.62 -22.17 -17.12
N GLU A 154 11.53 -21.88 -17.84
CA GLU A 154 11.22 -20.53 -18.29
C GLU A 154 10.81 -19.62 -17.13
N ALA A 155 10.11 -20.18 -16.13
CA ALA A 155 9.56 -19.43 -15.01
C ALA A 155 9.44 -20.28 -13.73
N VAL A 156 9.38 -19.59 -12.60
CA VAL A 156 8.92 -20.09 -11.30
C VAL A 156 7.90 -19.08 -10.81
N LEU A 157 6.69 -19.51 -10.49
CA LEU A 157 5.67 -18.61 -9.95
C LEU A 157 6.03 -18.31 -8.49
N ARG A 158 6.09 -17.03 -8.14
CA ARG A 158 6.27 -16.52 -6.79
C ARG A 158 5.01 -15.78 -6.35
N ILE A 159 4.46 -16.15 -5.21
CA ILE A 159 3.41 -15.42 -4.51
C ILE A 159 4.03 -14.88 -3.22
N THR A 160 3.76 -13.62 -2.92
CA THR A 160 4.30 -12.93 -1.73
C THR A 160 3.17 -12.26 -0.98
N SER A 161 3.16 -12.40 0.34
CA SER A 161 2.13 -11.84 1.22
C SER A 161 2.70 -11.40 2.56
N HIS A 162 2.30 -10.22 3.03
CA HIS A 162 2.53 -9.82 4.42
C HIS A 162 1.72 -10.73 5.36
N THR A 163 2.38 -11.24 6.40
CA THR A 163 1.76 -12.10 7.41
C THR A 163 2.25 -11.73 8.81
N CYS A 164 1.62 -12.33 9.81
CA CYS A 164 2.08 -12.30 11.20
C CYS A 164 2.58 -13.68 11.59
N MET A 165 3.78 -13.75 12.18
CA MET A 165 4.37 -14.99 12.66
C MET A 165 4.63 -14.93 14.17
N SER A 166 4.36 -16.02 14.89
CA SER A 166 4.75 -16.27 16.28
C SER A 166 5.22 -17.73 16.42
N PHE A 167 5.91 -18.05 17.52
CA PHE A 167 6.47 -19.37 17.81
C PHE A 167 6.12 -19.80 19.23
#